data_AF-A0A9X1ND41-F1
#
_entry.id   AF-A0A9X1ND41-F1
#
_cell.length_a   1.000
_cell.length_b   1.000
_cell.length_c   1.000
_cell.angle_alpha   90.00
_cell.angle_beta   90.00
_cell.angle_gamma   90.00
#
_symmetry.space_group_name_H-M   'P 1'
#
loop_
_entity.id
_entity.type
_entity.pdbx_description
1 polymer ?
#
loop_
_entity_poly.entity_id
_entity_poly.type
_entity_poly.pdbx_seq_one_letter_code
_entity_poly.pdbx_strand_id
1 'polypeptide(L)'
;MGNQQDVWQQGIPQQRGLWTPYDSTQRRRWLAAALQHQHLTTGPDRPPGATFRLDGAHITDIEGFYCDLGEAVNGPGGYFGHNGDALNDCTLGGFGALAPFELVWPHAGVVRAALPGFEAVLRWLAESQVQVRLEDQDGQ
;
A
#
# COMPACT_ATOMS: atom_id res chain seq x y z
N MET A 1 5.09 7.81 21.59
CA MET A 1 4.29 7.03 20.62
C MET A 1 2.99 7.78 20.41
N GLY A 2 2.80 8.44 19.26
CA GLY A 2 1.59 9.19 18.96
C GLY A 2 0.40 8.27 18.72
N ASN A 3 -0.80 8.67 19.15
CA ASN A 3 -2.02 7.94 18.87
C ASN A 3 -2.42 8.21 17.42
N GLN A 4 -2.61 7.17 16.60
CA GLN A 4 -3.02 7.34 15.20
C GLN A 4 -4.31 8.14 15.04
N GLN A 5 -5.21 8.11 16.03
CA GLN A 5 -6.41 8.95 16.02
C GLN A 5 -6.07 10.44 16.03
N ASP A 6 -4.99 10.85 16.71
CA ASP A 6 -4.56 12.25 16.76
C ASP A 6 -4.07 12.73 15.39
N VAL A 7 -3.46 11.84 14.60
CA VAL A 7 -3.03 12.14 13.23
C VAL A 7 -4.23 12.44 12.34
N TRP A 8 -5.22 11.53 12.31
CA TRP A 8 -6.42 11.69 11.50
C TRP A 8 -7.35 12.81 12.00
N GLN A 9 -7.33 13.14 13.30
CA GLN A 9 -8.04 14.30 13.85
C GLN A 9 -7.46 15.65 13.39
N GLN A 10 -6.16 15.70 13.08
CA GLN A 10 -5.51 16.91 12.56
C GLN A 10 -5.74 17.10 11.05
N GLY A 11 -6.38 16.13 10.39
CA GLY A 11 -6.66 16.12 8.96
C GLY A 11 -6.14 14.86 8.27
N ILE A 12 -6.14 14.87 6.93
CA ILE A 12 -5.47 13.81 6.17
C ILE A 12 -3.96 13.81 6.51
N PRO A 13 -3.33 12.63 6.67
CA PRO A 13 -1.89 12.53 6.81
C PRO A 13 -1.19 13.29 5.70
N GLN A 14 -0.15 14.07 6.03
CA GLN A 14 0.61 14.86 5.05
C GLN A 14 1.96 14.24 4.69
N GLN A 15 2.35 13.16 5.37
CA GLN A 15 3.61 12.45 5.17
C GLN A 15 3.33 10.96 5.03
N ARG A 16 4.05 10.30 4.11
CA ARG A 16 4.03 8.83 3.99
C ARG A 16 4.76 8.20 5.17
N GLY A 17 4.43 6.95 5.47
CA GLY A 17 5.13 6.14 6.46
C GLY A 17 4.81 6.49 7.92
N LEU A 18 3.77 7.30 8.19
CA LEU A 18 3.34 7.57 9.56
C LEU A 18 2.76 6.33 10.27
N TRP A 19 2.41 5.28 9.50
CA TRP A 19 1.99 3.99 9.99
C TRP A 19 3.14 3.07 10.44
N THR A 20 4.38 3.40 10.09
CA THR A 20 5.55 2.51 10.31
C THR A 20 5.82 2.16 11.77
N PRO A 21 5.61 3.04 12.78
CA PRO A 21 5.86 2.70 14.18
C PRO A 21 4.77 1.81 14.81
N TYR A 22 3.67 1.56 14.10
CA TYR A 22 2.52 0.84 14.61
C TYR A 22 2.67 -0.68 14.46
N ASP A 23 2.01 -1.44 15.33
CA ASP A 23 1.83 -2.88 15.18
C ASP A 23 0.75 -3.24 14.15
N SER A 24 0.57 -4.52 13.83
CA SER A 24 -0.40 -4.99 12.83
C SER A 24 -1.85 -4.58 13.15
N THR A 25 -2.24 -4.58 14.43
CA THR A 25 -3.60 -4.17 14.85
C THR A 25 -3.82 -2.68 14.62
N GLN A 26 -2.81 -1.89 14.94
CA GLN A 26 -2.83 -0.46 14.73
C GLN A 26 -2.78 -0.10 13.24
N ARG A 27 -1.98 -0.79 12.41
CA ARG A 27 -1.98 -0.65 10.95
C ARG A 27 -3.31 -1.03 10.33
N ARG A 28 -3.99 -2.06 10.85
CA ARG A 28 -5.36 -2.40 10.44
C ARG A 28 -6.34 -1.24 10.67
N ARG A 29 -6.20 -0.52 11.80
CA ARG A 29 -7.00 0.68 12.08
C ARG A 29 -6.62 1.85 11.17
N TRP A 30 -5.34 2.00 10.85
CA TRP A 30 -4.87 2.97 9.86
C TRP A 30 -5.53 2.76 8.50
N LEU A 31 -5.58 1.51 8.01
CA LEU A 31 -6.26 1.16 6.76
C LEU A 31 -7.77 1.45 6.81
N ALA A 32 -8.42 1.18 7.94
CA ALA A 32 -9.84 1.49 8.12
C ALA A 32 -10.10 3.01 8.07
N ALA A 33 -9.23 3.81 8.68
CA ALA A 33 -9.30 5.27 8.60
C ALA A 33 -9.04 5.74 7.16
N ALA A 34 -8.01 5.22 6.49
CA ALA A 34 -7.71 5.54 5.10
C ALA A 34 -8.92 5.27 4.17
N LEU A 35 -9.60 4.13 4.35
CA LEU A 35 -10.85 3.83 3.62
C LEU A 35 -11.96 4.85 3.89
N GLN A 36 -12.19 5.21 5.16
CA GLN A 36 -13.21 6.21 5.51
C GLN A 36 -12.92 7.59 4.90
N HIS A 37 -11.64 7.93 4.77
CA HIS A 37 -11.17 9.21 4.24
C HIS A 37 -10.79 9.17 2.76
N GLN A 38 -11.01 8.03 2.05
CA GLN A 38 -10.49 7.85 0.69
C GLN A 38 -10.95 8.93 -0.29
N HIS A 39 -12.17 9.46 -0.13
CA HIS A 39 -12.70 10.51 -0.99
C HIS A 39 -11.94 11.84 -0.90
N LEU A 40 -11.09 12.02 0.13
CA LEU A 40 -10.22 13.19 0.30
C LEU A 40 -8.84 13.01 -0.33
N THR A 41 -8.41 11.76 -0.53
CA THR A 41 -7.07 11.42 -1.05
C THR A 41 -7.10 10.89 -2.48
N THR A 42 -8.20 10.24 -2.87
CA THR A 42 -8.35 9.58 -4.17
C THR A 42 -8.62 10.62 -5.24
N GLY A 43 -7.65 10.78 -6.13
CA GLY A 43 -7.81 11.53 -7.38
C GLY A 43 -8.41 10.69 -8.50
N PRO A 44 -8.50 11.23 -9.73
CA PRO A 44 -8.86 10.46 -10.91
C PRO A 44 -7.98 9.22 -11.08
N ASP A 45 -8.53 8.16 -11.65
CA ASP A 45 -7.75 6.96 -11.93
C ASP A 45 -6.58 7.28 -12.86
N ARG A 46 -5.39 6.87 -12.43
CA ARG A 46 -4.26 6.78 -13.35
C ARG A 46 -4.53 5.67 -14.36
N PRO A 47 -4.21 5.90 -15.65
CA PRO A 47 -4.55 4.98 -16.71
C PRO A 47 -3.77 3.66 -16.59
N PRO A 48 -4.24 2.59 -17.26
CA PRO A 48 -3.48 1.37 -17.41
C PRO A 48 -2.05 1.61 -17.90
N GLY A 49 -1.11 0.83 -17.40
CA GLY A 49 0.33 0.97 -17.66
C GLY A 49 1.05 1.96 -16.74
N ALA A 50 0.36 2.55 -15.76
CA ALA A 50 1.01 3.34 -14.72
C ALA A 50 2.01 2.51 -13.89
N THR A 51 3.00 3.19 -13.30
CA THR A 51 3.96 2.58 -12.38
C THR A 51 3.82 3.23 -11.01
N PHE A 52 3.66 2.41 -9.97
CA PHE A 52 3.68 2.82 -8.57
C PHE A 52 4.91 2.26 -7.89
N ARG A 53 5.52 3.04 -7.00
CA ARG A 53 6.70 2.62 -6.24
C ARG A 53 6.36 2.60 -4.76
N LEU A 54 6.57 1.43 -4.15
CA LEU A 54 6.53 1.27 -2.70
C LEU A 54 7.80 1.85 -2.07
N ASP A 55 7.72 2.21 -0.80
CA ASP A 55 8.92 2.44 0.00
C ASP A 55 9.60 1.09 0.32
N GLY A 56 8.81 0.11 0.76
CA GLY A 56 9.22 -1.27 1.00
C GLY A 56 10.02 -1.47 2.29
N ALA A 57 10.79 -0.48 2.75
CA ALA A 57 11.71 -0.60 3.89
C ALA A 57 11.03 -0.93 5.22
N HIS A 58 9.74 -0.60 5.36
CA HIS A 58 8.98 -0.76 6.60
C HIS A 58 7.85 -1.79 6.51
N ILE A 59 7.78 -2.56 5.41
CA ILE A 59 6.80 -3.64 5.26
C ILE A 59 7.28 -4.85 6.06
N THR A 60 6.70 -5.05 7.24
CA THR A 60 7.03 -6.18 8.14
C THR A 60 5.88 -7.15 8.35
N ASP A 61 4.70 -6.85 7.80
CA ASP A 61 3.48 -7.66 7.83
C ASP A 61 2.56 -7.28 6.67
N ILE A 62 1.45 -8.00 6.53
CA ILE A 62 0.54 -7.81 5.40
C ILE A 62 -0.22 -6.48 5.51
N GLU A 63 -0.52 -6.01 6.72
CA GLU A 63 -1.13 -4.70 6.93
C GLU A 63 -0.19 -3.56 6.52
N GLY A 64 1.11 -3.67 6.81
CA GLY A 64 2.14 -2.73 6.37
C GLY A 64 2.25 -2.67 4.84
N PHE A 65 2.11 -3.81 4.15
CA PHE A 65 2.07 -3.84 2.68
C PHE A 65 0.89 -3.01 2.14
N TYR A 66 -0.31 -3.20 2.66
CA TYR A 66 -1.47 -2.42 2.21
C TYR A 66 -1.35 -0.93 2.56
N CYS A 67 -0.73 -0.59 3.69
CA CYS A 67 -0.49 0.81 4.05
C CYS A 67 0.45 1.48 3.03
N ASP A 68 1.57 0.83 2.71
CA ASP A 68 2.53 1.33 1.72
C ASP A 68 1.92 1.39 0.31
N LEU A 69 1.16 0.38 -0.10
CA LEU A 69 0.46 0.36 -1.39
C LEU A 69 -0.55 1.50 -1.52
N GLY A 70 -1.39 1.69 -0.50
CA GLY A 70 -2.36 2.77 -0.47
C GLY A 70 -1.68 4.13 -0.56
N GLU A 71 -0.55 4.31 0.13
CA GLU A 71 0.21 5.54 0.06
C GLU A 71 0.93 5.74 -1.27
N ALA A 72 1.47 4.68 -1.87
CA ALA A 72 2.11 4.69 -3.18
C ALA A 72 1.15 5.14 -4.27
N VAL A 73 -0.09 4.65 -4.23
CA VAL A 73 -1.16 5.05 -5.13
C VAL A 73 -1.67 6.43 -4.72
N ASN A 74 -2.36 6.61 -3.61
CA ASN A 74 -3.15 7.83 -3.35
C ASN A 74 -2.44 8.93 -2.52
N GLY A 75 -1.13 8.79 -2.30
CA GLY A 75 -0.38 9.75 -1.48
C GLY A 75 -0.51 9.46 0.01
N PRO A 76 0.07 10.30 0.89
CA PRO A 76 0.01 10.13 2.34
C PRO A 76 -1.39 9.77 2.89
N GLY A 77 -1.49 8.72 3.71
CA GLY A 77 -2.78 8.21 4.20
C GLY A 77 -3.69 7.60 3.14
N GLY A 78 -3.21 7.40 1.92
CA GLY A 78 -3.99 6.86 0.81
C GLY A 78 -4.47 5.43 1.06
N TYR A 79 -5.62 5.10 0.46
CA TYR A 79 -6.21 3.77 0.50
C TYR A 79 -6.15 3.11 -0.88
N PHE A 80 -5.76 1.84 -0.93
CA PHE A 80 -5.84 1.01 -2.14
C PHE A 80 -5.98 -0.48 -1.78
N GLY A 81 -7.01 -0.79 -0.98
CA GLY A 81 -7.29 -2.14 -0.48
C GLY A 81 -6.70 -2.41 0.91
N HIS A 82 -7.28 -3.42 1.59
CA HIS A 82 -6.80 -3.91 2.89
C HIS A 82 -6.85 -5.45 3.00
N ASN A 83 -7.16 -6.14 1.90
CA ASN A 83 -7.17 -7.58 1.73
C ASN A 83 -7.25 -7.93 0.22
N GLY A 84 -7.27 -9.24 -0.06
CA GLY A 84 -7.62 -9.88 -1.34
C GLY A 84 -8.65 -9.14 -2.19
N ASP A 85 -9.89 -9.26 -1.76
CA ASP A 85 -11.03 -8.81 -2.53
C ASP A 85 -11.05 -7.28 -2.68
N ALA A 86 -10.71 -6.54 -1.62
CA ALA A 86 -10.73 -5.09 -1.65
C ALA A 86 -9.68 -4.49 -2.60
N LEU A 87 -8.49 -5.09 -2.70
CA LEU A 87 -7.50 -4.65 -3.69
C LEU A 87 -7.99 -4.97 -5.10
N ASN A 88 -8.59 -6.14 -5.32
CA ASN A 88 -9.19 -6.47 -6.62
C ASN A 88 -10.33 -5.51 -7.01
N ASP A 89 -11.15 -5.08 -6.05
CA ASP A 89 -12.15 -4.03 -6.30
C ASP A 89 -11.50 -2.70 -6.68
N CYS A 90 -10.40 -2.34 -6.00
CA CYS A 90 -9.66 -1.10 -6.29
C CYS A 90 -9.07 -1.08 -7.71
N THR A 91 -8.62 -2.22 -8.24
CA THR A 91 -8.03 -2.29 -9.59
C THR A 91 -9.05 -2.10 -10.71
N LEU A 92 -10.35 -2.19 -10.43
CA LEU A 92 -11.44 -1.92 -11.37
C LEU A 92 -11.71 -0.43 -11.60
N GLY A 93 -11.04 0.45 -10.83
CA GLY A 93 -11.15 1.91 -10.95
C GLY A 93 -12.07 2.55 -9.90
N GLY A 94 -12.02 3.88 -9.84
CA GLY A 94 -12.65 4.70 -8.79
C GLY A 94 -11.80 4.83 -7.51
N PHE A 95 -10.60 4.24 -7.50
CA PHE A 95 -9.69 4.21 -6.36
C PHE A 95 -8.30 4.77 -6.69
N GLY A 96 -8.15 5.49 -7.79
CA GLY A 96 -6.95 6.24 -8.14
C GLY A 96 -5.99 5.52 -9.07
N ALA A 97 -6.31 4.29 -9.49
CA ALA A 97 -5.58 3.53 -10.50
C ALA A 97 -6.49 2.50 -11.19
N LEU A 98 -6.26 2.30 -12.49
CA LEU A 98 -6.88 1.24 -13.28
C LEU A 98 -5.83 0.20 -13.67
N ALA A 99 -6.15 -1.08 -13.46
CA ALA A 99 -5.32 -2.17 -13.97
C ALA A 99 -5.41 -2.31 -15.51
N PRO A 100 -4.41 -2.94 -16.16
CA PRO A 100 -3.14 -3.41 -15.60
C PRO A 100 -2.19 -2.27 -15.22
N PHE A 101 -1.36 -2.45 -14.20
CA PHE A 101 -0.29 -1.50 -13.84
C PHE A 101 0.93 -2.21 -13.23
N GLU A 102 2.02 -1.48 -13.08
CA GLU A 102 3.27 -1.98 -12.48
C GLU A 102 3.45 -1.47 -11.05
N LEU A 103 3.88 -2.36 -10.15
CA LEU A 103 4.32 -2.08 -8.80
C LEU A 103 5.81 -2.36 -8.67
N VAL A 104 6.60 -1.32 -8.41
CA VAL A 104 8.02 -1.45 -8.11
C VAL A 104 8.18 -1.63 -6.61
N TRP A 105 8.85 -2.72 -6.23
CA TRP A 105 9.01 -3.13 -4.83
C TRP A 105 10.50 -3.18 -4.46
N PRO A 106 11.03 -2.12 -3.83
CA PRO A 106 12.40 -2.08 -3.35
C PRO A 106 12.59 -2.96 -2.10
N HIS A 107 13.84 -3.32 -1.80
CA HIS A 107 14.18 -4.12 -0.63
C HIS A 107 13.51 -5.51 -0.61
N ALA A 108 13.30 -6.12 -1.78
CA ALA A 108 12.56 -7.37 -1.92
C ALA A 108 13.12 -8.50 -1.03
N GLY A 109 14.45 -8.62 -0.92
CA GLY A 109 15.09 -9.57 -0.01
C GLY A 109 14.72 -9.41 1.48
N VAL A 110 14.55 -8.17 1.96
CA VAL A 110 14.15 -7.88 3.36
C VAL A 110 12.68 -8.24 3.56
N VAL A 111 11.82 -7.81 2.63
CA VAL A 111 10.38 -8.03 2.71
C VAL A 111 10.03 -9.51 2.59
N ARG A 112 10.73 -10.26 1.73
CA ARG A 112 10.53 -11.70 1.57
C ARG A 112 10.80 -12.47 2.86
N ALA A 113 11.76 -12.03 3.66
CA ALA A 113 12.05 -12.63 4.96
C ALA A 113 11.03 -12.21 6.04
N ALA A 114 10.50 -11.00 5.96
CA ALA A 114 9.60 -10.42 6.95
C ALA A 114 8.12 -10.74 6.74
N LEU A 115 7.69 -11.04 5.50
CA LEU A 115 6.28 -11.27 5.15
C LEU A 115 5.99 -12.77 4.91
N PRO A 116 5.39 -13.48 5.88
CA PRO A 116 4.86 -14.82 5.64
C PRO A 116 3.86 -14.81 4.48
N GLY A 117 4.07 -15.69 3.50
CA GLY A 117 3.20 -15.75 2.33
C GLY A 117 3.50 -14.72 1.24
N PHE A 118 4.68 -14.08 1.24
CA PHE A 118 5.14 -13.18 0.18
C PHE A 118 4.87 -13.71 -1.25
N GLU A 119 5.18 -14.99 -1.51
CA GLU A 119 4.92 -15.61 -2.81
C GLU A 119 3.43 -15.71 -3.16
N ALA A 120 2.56 -15.86 -2.15
CA ALA A 120 1.11 -15.84 -2.37
C ALA A 120 0.63 -14.43 -2.71
N VAL A 121 1.20 -13.41 -2.06
CA VAL A 121 0.94 -11.99 -2.40
C VAL A 121 1.35 -11.71 -3.84
N LEU A 122 2.54 -12.14 -4.27
CA LEU A 122 2.98 -11.96 -5.66
C LEU A 122 2.05 -12.62 -6.68
N ARG A 123 1.63 -13.86 -6.42
CA ARG A 123 0.69 -14.57 -7.31
C ARG A 123 -0.64 -13.83 -7.41
N TRP A 124 -1.17 -13.42 -6.27
CA TRP A 124 -2.46 -12.74 -6.23
C TRP A 124 -2.40 -11.34 -6.88
N LEU A 125 -1.30 -10.60 -6.71
CA LEU A 125 -1.08 -9.35 -7.46
C LEU A 125 -1.10 -9.60 -8.97
N ALA A 126 -0.44 -10.66 -9.44
CA ALA A 126 -0.46 -11.03 -10.84
C ALA A 126 -1.87 -11.40 -11.34
N GLU A 127 -2.67 -12.10 -10.53
CA GLU A 127 -4.08 -12.42 -10.82
C GLU A 127 -4.94 -11.16 -10.94
N SER A 128 -4.67 -10.13 -10.14
CA SER A 128 -5.29 -8.81 -10.23
C SER A 128 -4.67 -7.89 -11.29
N GLN A 129 -3.88 -8.44 -12.22
CA GLN A 129 -3.20 -7.74 -13.31
C GLN A 129 -2.21 -6.64 -12.85
N VAL A 130 -1.69 -6.78 -11.63
CA VAL A 130 -0.62 -5.93 -11.08
C VAL A 130 0.72 -6.65 -11.27
N GLN A 131 1.54 -6.12 -12.16
CA GLN A 131 2.88 -6.66 -12.40
C GLN A 131 3.82 -6.17 -11.31
N VAL A 132 4.58 -7.06 -10.69
CA VAL A 132 5.53 -6.67 -9.64
C VAL A 132 6.96 -6.72 -10.19
N ARG A 133 7.66 -5.59 -10.12
CA ARG A 133 9.10 -5.50 -10.37
C ARG A 133 9.81 -5.44 -9.02
N LEU A 134 10.44 -6.56 -8.64
CA LEU A 134 11.27 -6.63 -7.44
C LEU A 134 12.62 -5.96 -7.70
N GLU A 135 13.02 -5.08 -6.80
CA GLU A 135 14.35 -4.48 -6.78
C GLU A 135 15.03 -4.91 -5.48
N ASP A 136 16.09 -5.72 -5.60
CA ASP A 136 17.02 -5.93 -4.51
C ASP A 136 17.98 -4.75 -4.44
N GLN A 137 18.51 -4.44 -3.25
CA GLN A 137 19.64 -3.54 -3.20
C GLN A 137 20.83 -4.25 -3.86
N ASP A 138 21.19 -3.83 -5.07
CA ASP A 138 22.51 -4.12 -5.63
C ASP A 138 23.54 -3.69 -4.57
N GLY A 139 24.34 -4.66 -4.14
CA GLY A 139 25.30 -4.50 -3.05
C GLY A 139 26.16 -3.25 -3.22
N GLN A 140 26.19 -2.44 -2.17
CA GLN A 140 27.29 -1.51 -1.93
C GLN A 140 28.42 -2.24 -1.19
#